data_AF-A0A081MZ91-F1
#
_entry.id   AF-A0A081MZ91-F1
#
_cell.length_a   1.000
_cell.length_b   1.000
_cell.length_c   1.000
_cell.angle_alpha   90.00
_cell.angle_beta   90.00
_cell.angle_gamma   90.00
#
_symmetry.space_group_name_H-M   'P 1'
#
loop_
_entity.id
_entity.type
_entity.pdbx_description
1 polymer ?
#
loop_
_entity_poly.entity_id
_entity_poly.type
_entity_poly.pdbx_seq_one_letter_code
_entity_poly.pdbx_strand_id
1 'polypeptide(L)'
;MMKYLRHMAVFVQIVESGSISQAALAKAGAGVALIPDFLCAPLQEKSQLVNILPEYTFSSVPVYAIHAFGHQPPVLVKRCISAIKEEITDLSKASRGIDG
;
A
#
# COMPACT_ATOMS: atom_id res chain seq x y z
N MET A 1 -6.82 24.87 -24.78
CA MET A 1 -7.17 23.50 -24.31
C MET A 1 -5.88 22.73 -24.16
N MET A 2 -5.68 21.97 -23.08
CA MET A 2 -4.45 21.28 -22.64
C MET A 2 -3.38 22.12 -21.91
N LYS A 3 -3.69 22.57 -20.68
CA LYS A 3 -2.72 23.20 -19.75
C LYS A 3 -2.31 22.33 -18.55
N TYR A 4 -2.91 21.15 -18.40
CA TYR A 4 -2.70 20.26 -17.25
C TYR A 4 -1.67 19.15 -17.48
N LEU A 5 -1.24 18.93 -18.73
CA LEU A 5 -0.32 17.84 -19.07
C LEU A 5 1.13 18.10 -18.63
N ARG A 6 1.50 19.36 -18.35
CA ARG A 6 2.89 19.76 -18.04
C ARG A 6 3.32 19.52 -16.58
N HIS A 7 2.39 19.36 -15.65
CA HIS A 7 2.72 19.01 -14.26
C HIS A 7 2.75 17.49 -14.02
N MET A 8 2.25 16.70 -14.97
CA MET A 8 2.35 15.23 -15.00
C MET A 8 3.73 14.75 -15.49
N ALA A 9 4.72 15.64 -15.56
CA ALA A 9 6.09 15.39 -15.99
C ALA A 9 7.06 15.25 -14.80
N VAL A 10 6.59 14.70 -13.68
CA VAL A 10 7.49 14.11 -12.69
C VAL A 10 7.71 12.68 -13.14
N PHE A 11 8.91 12.43 -13.67
CA PHE A 11 9.32 11.18 -14.30
C PHE A 11 8.89 9.94 -13.49
N VAL A 12 8.10 9.09 -14.15
CA VAL A 12 7.84 7.69 -13.84
C VAL A 12 9.11 6.90 -14.15
N GLN A 13 9.56 6.03 -13.25
CA GLN A 13 10.31 4.86 -13.73
C GLN A 13 10.34 3.64 -12.83
N ILE A 14 9.20 3.19 -12.29
CA ILE A 14 9.12 1.84 -11.70
C ILE A 14 7.76 1.23 -11.97
N VAL A 15 7.65 0.60 -13.14
CA VAL A 15 6.64 -0.45 -13.33
C VAL A 15 7.30 -1.74 -12.91
N GLU A 16 7.35 -1.96 -11.59
CA GLU A 16 7.74 -3.24 -11.02
C GLU A 16 6.52 -3.86 -10.37
N SER A 17 6.30 -5.14 -10.65
CA SER A 17 5.12 -5.91 -10.23
C SER A 17 5.03 -6.13 -8.70
N GLY A 18 5.95 -5.57 -7.90
CA GLY A 18 5.97 -5.67 -6.45
C GLY A 18 5.75 -4.33 -5.75
N SER A 19 4.81 -4.27 -4.81
CA SER A 19 4.54 -3.06 -4.01
C SER A 19 5.72 -2.64 -3.12
N ILE A 20 6.56 -3.59 -2.70
CA ILE A 20 7.70 -3.35 -1.80
C ILE A 20 8.80 -2.55 -2.51
N SER A 21 9.10 -2.88 -3.76
CA SER A 21 10.16 -2.22 -4.51
C SER A 21 9.77 -0.80 -4.91
N GLN A 22 8.50 -0.58 -5.25
CA GLN A 22 7.94 0.74 -5.45
C GLN A 22 8.09 1.63 -4.20
N ALA A 23 7.77 1.10 -3.01
CA ALA A 23 7.95 1.82 -1.75
C ALA A 23 9.43 2.15 -1.46
N ALA A 24 10.33 1.18 -1.67
CA ALA A 24 11.76 1.36 -1.41
C ALA A 24 12.37 2.44 -2.31
N LEU A 25 11.96 2.49 -3.56
CA LEU A 25 12.49 3.46 -4.52
C LEU A 25 11.85 4.84 -4.40
N ALA A 26 10.55 4.93 -4.07
CA ALA A 26 9.95 6.20 -3.67
C ALA A 26 10.67 6.79 -2.46
N LYS A 27 10.98 5.96 -1.45
CA LYS A 27 11.79 6.35 -0.30
C LYS A 27 13.20 6.79 -0.69
N ALA A 28 13.78 6.21 -1.74
CA ALA A 28 15.08 6.62 -2.28
C ALA A 28 15.02 7.91 -3.11
N GLY A 29 13.85 8.55 -3.24
CA GLY A 29 13.66 9.78 -4.03
C GLY A 29 13.57 9.55 -5.53
N ALA A 30 13.35 8.31 -5.97
CA ALA A 30 13.28 7.96 -7.39
C ALA A 30 11.93 8.32 -8.06
N GLY A 31 10.98 8.91 -7.32
CA GLY A 31 9.71 9.38 -7.84
C GLY A 31 8.54 9.19 -6.88
N VAL A 32 7.34 9.13 -7.44
CA VAL A 32 6.08 8.87 -6.73
C VAL A 32 5.69 7.40 -6.94
N ALA A 33 5.16 6.75 -5.91
CA ALA A 33 4.66 5.38 -5.99
C ALA A 33 3.20 5.29 -5.51
N LEU A 34 2.43 4.43 -6.18
CA LEU A 34 1.13 3.99 -5.69
C LEU A 34 1.34 2.67 -4.94
N ILE A 35 1.25 2.72 -3.61
CA ILE A 35 1.46 1.55 -2.76
C ILE A 35 0.21 1.25 -1.92
N PRO A 36 0.02 0.00 -1.47
CA PRO A 36 -1.06 -0.33 -0.54
C PRO A 36 -0.99 0.50 0.74
N ASP A 37 -2.16 0.82 1.28
CA ASP A 37 -2.34 1.65 2.46
C ASP A 37 -1.63 1.10 3.71
N PHE A 38 -1.65 -0.22 3.91
CA PHE A 38 -0.94 -0.91 5.00
C PHE A 38 0.60 -0.80 4.91
N LEU A 39 1.16 -0.42 3.75
CA LEU A 39 2.60 -0.11 3.62
C LEU A 39 2.90 1.38 3.86
N CYS A 40 1.91 2.26 3.70
CA CYS A 40 2.08 3.71 3.87
C CYS A 40 2.33 4.11 5.33
N ALA A 41 1.49 3.62 6.25
CA ALA A 41 1.51 4.04 7.66
C ALA A 41 2.91 4.06 8.30
N PRO A 42 3.70 2.96 8.27
CA PRO A 42 5.02 2.95 8.91
C PRO A 42 6.06 3.82 8.18
N LEU A 43 5.86 4.11 6.89
CA LEU A 43 6.75 4.97 6.10
C LEU A 43 6.45 6.46 6.32
N GLN A 44 5.18 6.81 6.52
CA GLN A 44 4.75 8.16 6.86
C GLN A 44 5.15 8.53 8.30
N GLU A 45 4.95 7.63 9.27
CA GLU A 45 5.40 7.83 10.65
C GLU A 45 6.90 8.15 10.74
N LYS A 46 7.70 7.51 9.87
CA LYS A 46 9.15 7.73 9.79
C LYS A 46 9.54 8.93 8.93
N SER A 47 8.58 9.71 8.45
CA SER A 47 8.78 10.83 7.50
C SER A 47 9.57 10.43 6.26
N GLN A 48 9.43 9.17 5.82
CA GLN A 48 10.13 8.61 4.65
C GLN A 48 9.32 8.76 3.37
N LEU A 49 8.00 8.88 3.48
CA LEU A 49 7.07 9.15 2.39
C LEU A 49 5.99 10.12 2.88
N VAL A 50 5.39 10.85 1.94
CA VAL A 50 4.25 11.75 2.17
C VAL A 50 3.15 11.45 1.15
N ASN A 51 1.89 11.56 1.56
CA ASN A 51 0.76 11.43 0.65
C ASN A 51 0.59 12.75 -0.13
N ILE A 52 0.82 12.70 -1.44
CA ILE A 52 0.76 13.89 -2.32
C ILE A 52 -0.63 14.11 -2.94
N LEU A 53 -1.57 13.17 -2.78
CA LEU A 53 -2.93 13.24 -3.31
C LEU A 53 -3.97 12.80 -2.25
N PRO A 54 -4.06 13.51 -1.10
CA PRO A 54 -4.93 13.11 0.01
C PRO A 54 -6.42 13.12 -0.34
N GLU A 55 -6.84 13.96 -1.30
CA GLU A 55 -8.23 14.05 -1.74
C GLU A 55 -8.65 12.91 -2.69
N TYR A 56 -7.70 12.10 -3.15
CA TYR A 56 -7.96 11.04 -4.13
C TYR A 56 -7.88 9.66 -3.48
N THR A 57 -9.01 8.95 -3.46
CA THR A 57 -9.08 7.57 -2.97
C THR A 57 -9.23 6.60 -4.14
N PHE A 58 -8.41 5.55 -4.14
CA PHE A 58 -8.52 4.46 -5.10
C PHE A 58 -9.56 3.43 -4.66
N SER A 59 -10.09 2.67 -5.61
CA SER A 59 -10.97 1.54 -5.28
C SER A 59 -10.22 0.47 -4.46
N SER A 60 -10.89 -0.07 -3.45
CA SER A 60 -10.31 -1.12 -2.60
C SER A 60 -10.01 -2.39 -3.40
N VAL A 61 -8.81 -2.93 -3.23
CA VAL A 61 -8.36 -4.19 -3.85
C VAL A 61 -8.35 -5.29 -2.78
N PRO A 62 -9.03 -6.43 -2.98
CA PRO A 62 -9.08 -7.49 -1.99
C PRO A 62 -7.73 -8.22 -1.87
N VAL A 63 -7.36 -8.59 -0.65
CA VAL A 63 -6.21 -9.44 -0.34
C VAL A 63 -6.70 -10.81 0.13
N TYR A 64 -6.17 -11.87 -0.46
CA TYR A 64 -6.58 -13.25 -0.17
C TYR A 64 -5.46 -14.06 0.47
N ALA A 65 -5.81 -14.87 1.46
CA ALA A 65 -4.94 -15.94 1.96
C ALA A 65 -5.22 -17.23 1.17
N ILE A 66 -4.19 -17.79 0.53
CA ILE A 66 -4.30 -19.02 -0.26
C ILE A 66 -3.59 -20.14 0.50
N HIS A 67 -4.24 -21.30 0.61
CA HIS A 67 -3.67 -22.50 1.24
C HIS A 67 -4.04 -23.78 0.49
N ALA A 68 -3.21 -24.82 0.60
CA ALA A 68 -3.42 -26.10 -0.10
C ALA A 68 -4.32 -27.09 0.64
N PHE A 69 -4.79 -26.78 1.86
CA PHE A 69 -5.75 -27.64 2.56
C PHE A 69 -7.07 -27.69 1.79
N GLY A 70 -7.76 -28.83 1.86
CA GLY A 70 -9.10 -29.01 1.31
C GLY A 70 -10.14 -28.17 2.05
N HIS A 71 -11.26 -28.78 2.44
CA HIS A 71 -12.38 -28.02 2.99
C HIS A 71 -12.08 -27.25 4.29
N GLN A 72 -11.19 -27.76 5.14
CA GLN A 72 -10.89 -27.10 6.41
C GLN A 72 -9.38 -27.05 6.70
N PRO A 73 -8.78 -25.85 6.75
CA PRO A 73 -7.39 -25.71 7.17
C PRO A 73 -7.25 -26.01 8.67
N PRO A 74 -6.08 -26.50 9.12
CA PRO A 74 -5.76 -26.68 10.53
C PRO A 74 -5.98 -25.41 11.36
N VAL A 75 -6.26 -25.58 12.65
CA VAL A 75 -6.50 -24.46 13.59
C VAL A 75 -5.35 -23.45 13.58
N LEU A 76 -4.10 -23.92 13.48
CA LEU A 76 -2.93 -23.07 13.41
C LEU A 76 -2.94 -22.15 12.17
N VAL A 77 -3.35 -22.68 11.02
CA VAL A 77 -3.42 -21.93 9.76
C VAL A 77 -4.54 -20.89 9.84
N LYS A 78 -5.71 -21.26 10.38
CA LYS A 78 -6.80 -20.31 10.64
C LYS A 78 -6.34 -19.17 11.54
N ARG A 79 -5.68 -19.49 12.66
CA ARG A 79 -5.14 -18.50 13.60
C ARG A 79 -4.11 -17.58 12.94
N CYS A 80 -3.21 -18.14 12.15
CA CYS A 80 -2.20 -17.36 11.42
C CYS A 80 -2.87 -16.38 10.43
N ILE A 81 -3.82 -16.86 9.62
CA ILE A 81 -4.57 -16.02 8.68
C ILE A 81 -5.32 -14.91 9.41
N SER A 82 -6.00 -15.22 10.52
CA SER A 82 -6.69 -14.20 11.33
C SER A 82 -5.73 -13.14 11.87
N ALA A 83 -4.59 -13.54 12.43
CA ALA A 83 -3.60 -12.61 12.96
C ALA A 83 -3.04 -11.67 11.87
N ILE A 84 -2.70 -12.22 10.69
CA ILE A 84 -2.23 -11.40 9.55
C ILE A 84 -3.33 -10.44 9.09
N LYS A 85 -4.58 -10.91 9.03
CA LYS A 85 -5.72 -10.09 8.62
C LYS A 85 -5.94 -8.92 9.58
N GLU A 86 -5.88 -9.18 10.89
CA GLU A 86 -6.01 -8.15 11.93
C GLU A 86 -4.91 -7.09 11.79
N GLU A 87 -3.64 -7.51 11.70
CA GLU A 87 -2.49 -6.61 11.54
C GLU A 87 -2.63 -5.72 10.28
N ILE A 88 -2.90 -6.33 9.13
CA ILE A 88 -3.08 -5.57 7.86
C ILE A 88 -4.24 -4.58 8.00
N THR A 89 -5.34 -5.00 8.63
CA THR A 89 -6.52 -4.14 8.82
C THR A 89 -6.19 -2.93 9.69
N ASP A 90 -5.39 -3.11 10.73
CA ASP A 90 -5.03 -2.03 11.64
C ASP A 90 -4.02 -1.07 11.00
N LEU A 91 -3.05 -1.58 10.24
CA LEU A 91 -2.15 -0.75 9.42
C LEU A 91 -2.91 0.09 8.37
N SER A 92 -3.89 -0.50 7.69
CA SER A 92 -4.76 0.21 6.72
C SER A 92 -5.69 1.23 7.37
N LYS A 93 -6.01 1.09 8.67
CA LYS A 93 -6.77 2.13 9.41
C LYS A 93 -5.84 3.27 9.82
N ALA A 94 -4.65 2.94 10.32
CA ALA A 94 -3.67 3.92 10.74
C ALA A 94 -3.37 4.88 9.60
N SER A 95 -3.14 4.38 8.38
CA SER A 95 -2.91 5.21 7.19
C SER A 95 -4.05 6.16 6.82
N ARG A 96 -5.30 5.88 7.21
CA ARG A 96 -6.48 6.73 6.95
C ARG A 96 -6.69 7.82 8.01
N GLY A 97 -6.07 7.66 9.18
CA GLY A 97 -6.20 8.59 10.31
C GLY A 97 -5.14 9.69 10.37
N ILE A 98 -4.08 9.59 9.57
CA ILE A 98 -2.97 10.58 9.51
C ILE A 98 -3.20 11.71 8.50
N ASP A 99 -4.32 11.69 7.77
CA ASP A 99 -4.68 12.73 6.79
C ASP A 99 -5.47 13.90 7.45
N GLY A 100 -5.32 14.12 8.77
CA GLY A 100 -5.97 15.20 9.53
C GLY A 100 -5.16 15.68 10.72
#